data_AF-A0A359KEW0-F1
#
_entry.id   AF-A0A359KEW0-F1
#
_cell.length_a   1.000
_cell.length_b   1.000
_cell.length_c   1.000
_cell.angle_alpha   90.00
_cell.angle_beta   90.00
_cell.angle_gamma   90.00
#
_symmetry.space_group_name_H-M   'P 1'
#
loop_
_entity.id
_entity.type
_entity.pdbx_description
1 polymer ?
#
loop_
_entity_poly.entity_id
_entity_poly.type
_entity_poly.pdbx_seq_one_letter_code
_entity_poly.pdbx_strand_id
1 'polypeptide(L)' 'MDFAAARKVMLDSQVRVNDVTDRQLHAAIGAVERERFCAADRAFSAYADVEPEIAGDRRLMLPRDVAKL' A
#
# COMPACT_ATOMS: atom_id res chain seq x y z
N MET A 1 -13.76 7.90 -0.38
CA MET A 1 -12.43 8.01 0.27
C MET A 1 -11.48 8.58 -0.76
N ASP A 2 -10.61 9.50 -0.40
CA ASP A 2 -9.55 9.97 -1.30
C ASP A 2 -8.37 8.98 -1.23
N PHE A 3 -8.28 8.09 -2.22
CA PHE A 3 -7.23 7.06 -2.28
C PHE A 3 -5.86 7.65 -2.62
N ALA A 4 -5.80 8.74 -3.37
CA ALA A 4 -4.53 9.40 -3.68
C ALA A 4 -3.92 10.01 -2.41
N ALA A 5 -4.75 10.69 -1.60
CA ALA A 5 -4.31 11.19 -0.30
C ALA A 5 -3.90 10.05 0.65
N ALA A 6 -4.69 8.98 0.74
CA ALA A 6 -4.38 7.82 1.58
C ALA A 6 -3.06 7.13 1.17
N ARG A 7 -2.82 6.98 -0.14
CA ARG A 7 -1.57 6.43 -0.69
C ARG A 7 -0.37 7.28 -0.31
N LYS A 8 -0.49 8.60 -0.45
CA LYS A 8 0.57 9.52 -0.04
C LYS A 8 0.86 9.40 1.46
N VAL A 9 -0.18 9.37 2.30
CA VAL A 9 -0.04 9.21 3.76
C VAL A 9 0.64 7.88 4.10
N MET A 10 0.26 6.78 3.46
CA MET A 10 0.91 5.48 3.65
C MET A 10 2.40 5.53 3.27
N LEU A 11 2.74 6.19 2.16
CA LEU A 11 4.12 6.32 1.72
C LEU A 11 4.95 7.14 2.71
N ASP A 12 4.37 8.21 3.25
CA ASP A 12 5.02 9.09 4.22
C ASP A 12 5.15 8.44 5.61
N SER A 13 4.15 7.66 6.05
CA SER A 13 4.07 7.13 7.42
C SER A 13 4.46 5.67 7.59
N GLN A 14 4.51 4.88 6.51
CA GLN A 14 4.84 3.46 6.56
C GLN A 14 6.08 3.14 5.71
N VAL A 15 6.18 3.63 4.46
CA VAL A 15 7.29 3.22 3.58
C VAL A 15 8.58 3.97 3.92
N ARG A 16 8.55 5.32 3.90
CA ARG A 16 9.75 6.15 4.10
C ARG A 16 10.37 6.02 5.49
N VAL A 17 9.53 5.84 6.51
CA VAL A 17 10.00 5.69 7.90
C VAL A 17 10.62 4.32 8.17
N ASN A 18 10.48 3.36 7.25
CA ASN A 18 11.02 2.00 7.36
C ASN A 18 12.29 1.81 6.50
N ASP A 19 13.16 2.81 6.42
CA ASP A 19 14.46 2.77 5.72
C ASP A 19 14.40 2.54 4.20
N VAL A 20 13.22 2.67 3.58
CA VAL A 20 13.08 2.64 2.13
C VAL A 20 13.42 4.02 1.58
N THR A 21 14.60 4.19 0.99
CA THR A 21 15.12 5.49 0.53
C THR A 21 15.10 5.68 -0.99
N ASP A 22 14.86 4.60 -1.76
CA ASP A 22 14.80 4.65 -3.21
C ASP A 22 13.59 5.49 -3.71
N ARG A 23 13.90 6.59 -4.39
CA ARG A 23 12.91 7.54 -4.91
C ARG A 23 12.14 6.99 -6.12
N GLN A 24 12.75 6.12 -6.93
CA GLN A 24 12.05 5.46 -8.03
C GLN A 24 11.03 4.47 -7.48
N LEU A 25 11.38 3.74 -6.44
CA LEU A 25 10.43 2.86 -5.73
C LEU A 25 9.30 3.66 -5.10
N HIS A 26 9.58 4.80 -4.45
CA HIS A 26 8.51 5.67 -3.94
C HIS A 26 7.58 6.17 -5.04
N ALA A 27 8.13 6.57 -6.19
CA ALA A 27 7.32 7.01 -7.33
C ALA A 27 6.44 5.87 -7.86
N ALA A 28 6.96 4.65 -7.96
CA ALA A 28 6.20 3.47 -8.38
C ALA A 28 5.06 3.16 -7.39
N ILE A 29 5.34 3.10 -6.08
CA ILE A 29 4.33 2.88 -5.05
C ILE A 29 3.27 3.99 -5.07
N GLY A 30 3.68 5.25 -5.31
CA GLY A 30 2.79 6.40 -5.44
C GLY A 30 1.92 6.38 -6.70
N ALA A 31 2.37 5.76 -7.79
CA ALA A 31 1.64 5.68 -9.05
C ALA A 31 0.64 4.50 -9.10
N VAL A 32 0.97 3.38 -8.45
CA VAL A 32 0.16 2.16 -8.51
C VAL A 32 -1.06 2.24 -7.57
N GLU A 33 -2.25 2.03 -8.16
CA GLU A 33 -3.54 1.95 -7.48
C GLU A 33 -3.70 0.64 -6.70
N ARG A 34 -3.02 0.55 -5.55
CA ARG A 34 -3.03 -0.62 -4.65
C ARG A 34 -4.45 -1.08 -4.27
N GLU A 35 -5.41 -0.17 -4.17
CA GLU A 35 -6.82 -0.44 -3.87
C GLU A 35 -7.51 -1.34 -4.89
N ARG A 36 -7.02 -1.36 -6.14
CA ARG A 36 -7.60 -2.19 -7.21
C ARG A 36 -7.25 -3.68 -7.09
N PHE A 37 -6.31 -4.02 -6.21
CA PHE A 37 -5.88 -5.39 -5.95
C PHE A 37 -6.51 -5.98 -4.69
N CYS A 38 -7.37 -5.23 -4.00
CA CYS A 38 -8.15 -5.72 -2.86
C CYS A 38 -9.46 -6.38 -3.31
N ALA A 39 -10.07 -7.17 -2.44
CA ALA A 39 -11.49 -7.53 -2.56
C ALA A 39 -12.36 -6.28 -2.62
N ALA A 40 -13.48 -6.34 -3.33
CA ALA A 40 -14.32 -5.17 -3.65
C ALA A 40 -14.81 -4.42 -2.39
N ASP A 41 -15.11 -5.14 -1.31
CA ASP A 41 -15.53 -4.61 -0.03
C ASP A 41 -14.36 -4.19 0.88
N ARG A 42 -13.10 -4.42 0.46
CA ARG A 42 -11.88 -4.14 1.24
C ARG A 42 -10.97 -3.06 0.66
N ALA A 43 -11.34 -2.45 -0.46
CA ALA A 43 -10.56 -1.35 -1.05
C ALA A 43 -10.28 -0.19 -0.06
N PHE A 44 -11.20 0.06 0.89
CA PHE A 44 -11.03 1.09 1.92
C PHE A 44 -9.83 0.85 2.86
N SER A 45 -9.39 -0.40 3.02
CA SER A 45 -8.27 -0.77 3.90
C SER A 45 -6.93 -0.85 3.18
N ALA A 46 -6.88 -0.57 1.87
CA ALA A 46 -5.69 -0.80 1.03
C ALA A 46 -4.40 -0.12 1.51
N TYR A 47 -4.54 0.99 2.25
CA TYR A 47 -3.46 1.85 2.72
C TYR A 47 -3.31 1.88 4.25
N ALA A 48 -4.10 1.08 4.98
CA ALA A 48 -3.94 0.90 6.40
C ALA A 48 -2.77 -0.06 6.69
N ASP A 49 -2.23 -0.03 7.92
CA ASP A 49 -1.18 -0.97 8.37
C ASP A 49 -1.78 -2.34 8.72
N VAL A 50 -2.41 -2.95 7.72
CA VAL A 50 -3.08 -4.26 7.76
C VAL A 50 -2.80 -4.99 6.44
N GLU A 51 -3.14 -6.27 6.39
CA GLU A 51 -3.06 -7.08 5.17
C GLU A 51 -4.47 -7.23 4.54
N PRO A 52 -4.86 -6.39 3.56
CA PRO A 52 -6.17 -6.46 2.93
C PRO A 52 -6.44 -7.80 2.26
N GLU A 53 -7.70 -8.23 2.27
CA GLU A 53 -8.14 -9.37 1.46
C GLU A 53 -7.97 -9.11 -0.03
N ILE A 54 -7.53 -10.14 -0.75
CA ILE A 54 -7.60 -10.20 -2.21
C ILE A 54 -8.74 -11.15 -2.61
N ALA A 55 -8.63 -12.41 -2.22
CA ALA A 55 -9.61 -13.47 -2.48
C ALA A 55 -9.29 -14.71 -1.64
N GLY A 56 -10.30 -15.25 -0.94
CA GLY A 56 -10.11 -16.38 -0.03
C GLY A 56 -9.08 -16.05 1.05
N ASP A 57 -8.10 -16.94 1.24
CA ASP A 57 -7.04 -16.73 2.23
C ASP A 57 -5.87 -15.86 1.74
N ARG A 58 -5.94 -15.33 0.50
CA ARG A 58 -4.88 -14.48 -0.04
C ARG A 58 -5.02 -13.04 0.42
N ARG A 59 -3.93 -12.47 0.93
CA ARG A 59 -3.83 -11.10 1.42
C ARG A 59 -2.74 -10.33 0.68
N LEU A 60 -2.91 -9.02 0.58
CA LEU A 60 -1.80 -8.15 0.17
C LEU A 60 -0.84 -7.99 1.36
N MET A 61 0.46 -8.21 1.12
CA MET A 61 1.52 -7.90 2.08
C MET A 61 1.48 -6.42 2.49
N LEU A 62 1.96 -6.11 3.70
CA LEU A 62 2.07 -4.72 4.18
C LEU A 62 2.90 -3.87 3.21
N PRO A 63 2.57 -2.57 3.02
CA PRO A 63 3.32 -1.72 2.11
C PRO A 63 4.82 -1.64 2.39
N ARG A 64 5.21 -1.66 3.67
CA ARG A 64 6.62 -1.65 4.09
C ARG A 64 7.37 -2.94 3.76
N ASP A 65 6.68 -4.08 3.75
CA ASP A 65 7.30 -5.39 3.51
C ASP A 65 7.55 -5.57 2.02
N VAL A 66 6.56 -5.24 1.17
CA VAL A 66 6.73 -5.27 -0.29
C VAL A 66 7.84 -4.32 -0.75
N ALA A 67 7.98 -3.17 -0.10
CA ALA A 67 8.98 -2.17 -0.44
C ALA A 67 10.44 -2.58 -0.09
N LYS A 68 10.63 -3.74 0.57
CA LYS A 68 11.95 -4.26 0.98
C LYS A 68 12.35 -5.57 0.29
N LEU A 69 11.54 -6.05 -0.66
CA LEU A 69 11.87 -7.19 -1.51
C LEU A 69 12.91 -6.79 -2.57
#